data_AF-A0AA89BVU2-F1
#
_entry.id   AF-A0AA89BVU2-F1
#
_cell.length_a   1.000
_cell.length_b   1.000
_cell.length_c   1.000
_cell.angle_alpha   90.00
_cell.angle_beta   90.00
_cell.angle_gamma   90.00
#
_symmetry.space_group_name_H-M   'P 1'
#
loop_
_entity.id
_entity.type
_entity.pdbx_description
1 polymer ?
#
loop_
_entity_poly.entity_id
_entity_poly.type
_entity_poly.pdbx_seq_one_letter_code
_entity_poly.pdbx_strand_id
1 'polypeptide(L)'
;MTEVKKSTKKRKPPDPKPEALCFDLKGSSPDHTDVLNGVRKITNLFRGTSIKFVQFLPREHRWVITMDSMQSRDRMAGSYVTINDTEVQLRRYDDIAKLEYRKYIRANGLIEMVNSIP
;
A
#
# COMPACT_ATOMS: atom_id res chain seq x y z
N MET A 1 -18.11 25.94 29.32
CA MET A 1 -17.50 24.73 28.71
C MET A 1 -16.98 25.13 27.34
N THR A 2 -15.66 25.19 27.18
CA THR A 2 -15.02 25.71 25.96
C THR A 2 -14.81 24.55 24.99
N GLU A 3 -15.52 24.53 23.87
CA GLU A 3 -15.32 23.54 22.81
C GLU A 3 -13.95 23.72 22.16
N VAL A 4 -13.04 22.79 22.43
CA VAL A 4 -11.76 22.70 21.73
C VAL A 4 -12.05 22.20 20.32
N LYS A 5 -12.13 23.12 19.35
CA LYS A 5 -12.10 22.80 17.91
C LYS A 5 -10.80 22.03 17.63
N LYS A 6 -10.89 20.71 17.60
CA LYS A 6 -9.77 19.81 17.31
C LYS A 6 -9.39 20.00 15.85
N SER A 7 -8.39 20.83 15.58
CA SER A 7 -7.90 21.05 14.21
C SER A 7 -7.41 19.71 13.66
N THR A 8 -8.10 19.20 12.64
CA THR A 8 -7.71 17.99 11.92
C THR A 8 -6.39 18.30 11.22
N LYS A 9 -5.26 17.88 11.82
CA LYS A 9 -3.93 18.07 11.23
C LYS A 9 -3.96 17.54 9.80
N LYS A 10 -3.78 18.43 8.81
CA LYS A 10 -3.69 18.05 7.40
C LYS A 10 -2.54 17.06 7.25
N ARG A 11 -2.84 15.83 6.82
CA ARG A 11 -1.81 14.83 6.52
C ARG A 11 -0.95 15.35 5.37
N LYS A 12 0.36 15.17 5.48
CA LYS A 12 1.27 15.43 4.37
C LYS A 12 1.05 14.37 3.28
N PRO A 13 1.37 14.68 2.01
CA PRO A 13 1.44 13.67 0.96
C PRO A 13 2.38 12.51 1.38
N PRO A 14 2.09 11.28 0.94
CA PRO A 14 2.99 10.15 1.20
C PRO A 14 4.32 10.34 0.46
N ASP A 15 5.42 9.95 1.11
CA ASP A 15 6.74 9.94 0.47
C ASP A 15 6.77 8.90 -0.66
N PRO A 16 7.44 9.20 -1.79
CA PRO A 16 7.50 8.30 -2.94
C PRO A 16 8.34 7.06 -2.61
N LYS A 17 7.83 5.89 -3.03
CA LYS A 17 8.53 4.60 -2.98
C LYS A 17 8.49 3.96 -4.38
N PRO A 18 9.32 4.45 -5.33
CA PRO A 18 9.19 4.12 -6.74
C PRO A 18 9.54 2.66 -7.07
N GLU A 19 10.24 1.96 -6.19
CA GLU A 19 10.62 0.54 -6.33
C GLU A 19 9.67 -0.41 -5.59
N ALA A 20 8.60 0.12 -4.96
CA ALA A 20 7.76 -0.65 -4.07
C ALA A 20 6.47 -1.15 -4.73
N LEU A 21 6.18 -2.43 -4.49
CA LEU A 21 4.88 -3.05 -4.67
C LEU A 21 4.17 -3.19 -3.33
N CYS A 22 2.85 -3.33 -3.38
CA CYS A 22 2.05 -3.62 -2.22
C CYS A 22 0.84 -4.47 -2.56
N PHE A 23 0.31 -5.11 -1.53
CA PHE A 23 -0.97 -5.78 -1.56
C PHE A 23 -1.61 -5.71 -0.17
N ASP A 24 -2.93 -5.78 -0.15
CA ASP A 24 -3.71 -5.85 1.08
C ASP A 24 -4.27 -7.28 1.16
N LEU A 25 -4.20 -7.92 2.32
CA LEU A 25 -4.70 -9.27 2.50
C LEU A 25 -5.81 -9.25 3.56
N LYS A 26 -7.02 -9.63 3.16
CA LYS A 26 -8.21 -9.59 4.02
C LYS A 26 -8.43 -10.96 4.65
N GLY A 27 -8.66 -10.97 5.96
CA GLY A 27 -9.13 -12.16 6.67
C GLY A 27 -8.04 -13.12 7.16
N SER A 28 -6.82 -13.07 6.63
CA SER A 28 -5.68 -13.79 7.21
C SER A 28 -4.52 -12.84 7.52
N SER A 29 -3.75 -13.20 8.55
CA SER A 29 -2.54 -12.50 8.97
C SER A 29 -1.35 -13.39 8.63
N PRO A 30 -0.91 -13.42 7.36
CA PRO A 30 0.23 -14.24 6.97
C PRO A 30 1.45 -13.74 7.72
N ASP A 31 2.37 -14.66 8.04
CA ASP A 31 3.65 -14.25 8.58
C ASP A 31 4.58 -13.75 7.46
N HIS A 32 5.77 -13.28 7.86
CA HIS A 32 6.75 -12.78 6.89
C HIS A 32 7.22 -13.89 5.93
N THR A 33 7.33 -15.12 6.42
CA THR A 33 7.81 -16.28 5.68
C THR A 33 6.84 -16.69 4.59
N ASP A 34 5.54 -16.72 4.88
CA ASP A 34 4.46 -16.99 3.93
C ASP A 34 4.49 -16.01 2.77
N VAL A 35 4.58 -14.72 3.09
CA VAL A 35 4.65 -13.65 2.10
C VAL A 35 5.91 -13.79 1.25
N LEU A 36 7.07 -13.99 1.88
CA LEU A 36 8.33 -14.14 1.16
C LEU A 36 8.30 -15.35 0.22
N ASN A 37 7.75 -16.48 0.66
CA ASN A 37 7.61 -17.69 -0.14
C ASN A 37 6.67 -17.49 -1.32
N GLY A 38 5.51 -16.84 -1.10
CA GLY A 38 4.57 -16.51 -2.17
C GLY A 38 5.21 -15.60 -3.22
N VAL A 39 5.83 -14.51 -2.80
CA VAL A 39 6.41 -13.53 -3.72
C VAL A 39 7.59 -14.13 -4.49
N ARG A 40 8.46 -14.92 -3.83
CA ARG A 40 9.60 -15.59 -4.49
C ARG A 40 9.18 -16.49 -5.65
N LYS A 41 8.04 -17.19 -5.54
CA LYS A 41 7.52 -18.02 -6.64
C LYS A 41 7.32 -17.21 -7.92
N ILE A 42 6.80 -15.99 -7.80
CA ILE A 42 6.63 -15.08 -8.94
C ILE A 42 7.94 -14.46 -9.38
N THR A 43 8.79 -14.02 -8.44
CA THR A 43 10.09 -13.42 -8.77
C THR A 43 10.93 -14.37 -9.64
N ASN A 44 10.84 -15.68 -9.39
CA ASN A 44 11.52 -16.70 -10.20
C ASN A 44 11.01 -16.80 -11.66
N LEU A 45 9.78 -16.36 -11.95
CA LEU A 45 9.24 -16.29 -13.31
C LEU A 45 9.85 -15.12 -14.10
N PHE A 46 10.21 -14.04 -13.40
CA PHE A 46 10.78 -12.83 -14.01
C PHE A 46 12.29 -12.80 -13.80
N ARG A 47 13.05 -13.39 -14.74
CA ARG A 47 14.52 -13.40 -14.68
C ARG A 47 15.10 -12.00 -14.50
N GLY A 48 16.11 -11.90 -13.63
CA GLY A 48 16.79 -10.65 -13.32
C GLY A 48 15.98 -9.68 -12.46
N THR A 49 14.94 -10.16 -11.77
CA THR A 49 14.25 -9.40 -10.72
C THR A 49 14.65 -9.94 -9.35
N SER A 50 14.80 -9.05 -8.37
CA SER A 50 15.11 -9.45 -7.01
C SER A 50 14.40 -8.57 -5.99
N ILE A 51 14.11 -9.16 -4.82
CA ILE A 51 13.46 -8.49 -3.70
C ILE A 51 14.55 -7.96 -2.78
N LYS A 52 14.56 -6.65 -2.50
CA LYS A 52 15.46 -6.04 -1.51
C LYS A 52 14.99 -6.34 -0.08
N PHE A 53 13.72 -6.07 0.20
CA PHE A 53 13.11 -6.38 1.50
C PHE A 53 11.58 -6.40 1.41
N VAL A 54 10.97 -7.03 2.41
CA VAL A 54 9.52 -7.10 2.60
C VAL A 54 9.19 -6.56 4.00
N GLN A 55 8.17 -5.72 4.10
CA GLN A 55 7.71 -5.15 5.36
C GLN A 55 6.18 -5.16 5.45
N PHE A 56 5.66 -5.34 6.65
CA PHE A 56 4.25 -5.13 6.95
C PHE A 56 4.05 -3.74 7.55
N LEU A 57 3.00 -3.03 7.11
CA LEU A 57 2.57 -1.72 7.62
C LEU A 57 1.27 -1.90 8.41
N PRO A 58 1.32 -2.04 9.75
CA PRO A 58 0.14 -2.38 10.55
C PRO A 58 -1.00 -1.36 10.46
N ARG A 59 -0.67 -0.07 10.40
CA ARG A 59 -1.67 1.01 10.31
C ARG A 59 -2.47 1.00 9.01
N GLU A 60 -1.89 0.43 7.96
CA GLU A 60 -2.51 0.31 6.63
C GLU A 60 -3.03 -1.11 6.36
N HIS A 61 -2.75 -2.07 7.26
CA HIS A 61 -2.95 -3.50 7.05
C HIS A 61 -2.41 -3.99 5.70
N ARG A 62 -1.20 -3.52 5.36
CA ARG A 62 -0.62 -3.65 4.01
C ARG A 62 0.77 -4.25 4.05
N TRP A 63 1.02 -5.14 3.09
CA TRP A 63 2.37 -5.62 2.81
C TRP A 63 3.02 -4.77 1.74
N VAL A 64 4.28 -4.43 1.95
CA VAL A 64 5.09 -3.66 1.01
C VAL A 64 6.35 -4.44 0.68
N ILE A 65 6.59 -4.63 -0.61
CA ILE A 65 7.72 -5.35 -1.17
C ILE A 65 8.56 -4.34 -1.93
N THR A 66 9.80 -4.13 -1.49
CA THR A 66 10.75 -3.26 -2.20
C THR A 66 11.57 -4.11 -3.16
N MET A 67 11.51 -3.78 -4.44
CA MET A 67 12.26 -4.45 -5.49
C MET A 67 13.66 -3.85 -5.64
N ASP A 68 14.53 -4.52 -6.37
CA ASP A 68 15.86 -4.04 -6.70
C ASP A 68 15.89 -2.83 -7.63
N SER A 69 14.90 -2.72 -8.53
CA SER A 69 14.78 -1.62 -9.48
C SER A 69 13.31 -1.27 -9.78
N MET A 70 13.10 -0.07 -10.32
CA MET A 70 11.79 0.34 -10.85
C MET A 70 11.30 -0.59 -11.98
N GLN A 71 12.23 -1.10 -12.80
CA GLN A 71 11.92 -1.99 -13.91
C GLN A 71 11.41 -3.35 -13.40
N SER A 72 12.04 -3.90 -12.35
CA SER A 72 11.58 -5.13 -11.69
C SER A 72 10.20 -4.95 -11.07
N ARG A 73 9.97 -3.80 -10.42
CA ARG A 73 8.66 -3.41 -9.91
C ARG A 73 7.62 -3.35 -11.02
N ASP A 74 7.95 -2.78 -12.17
CA ASP A 74 7.02 -2.67 -13.29
C ASP A 74 6.68 -4.01 -13.94
N ARG A 75 7.64 -4.94 -14.02
CA ARG A 75 7.38 -6.31 -14.50
C ARG A 75 6.43 -7.08 -13.59
N MET A 76 6.56 -6.88 -12.28
CA MET A 76 5.74 -7.58 -11.29
C MET A 76 4.41 -6.90 -10.98
N ALA A 77 4.26 -5.61 -11.31
CA ALA A 77 3.01 -4.88 -11.10
C ALA A 77 1.86 -5.52 -11.90
N GLY A 78 0.73 -5.75 -11.24
CA GLY A 78 -0.46 -6.37 -11.83
C GLY A 78 -0.47 -7.90 -11.77
N SER A 79 0.64 -8.54 -11.41
CA SER A 79 0.71 -10.00 -11.21
C SER A 79 -0.06 -10.42 -9.96
N TYR A 80 -0.54 -11.67 -9.95
CA TYR A 80 -1.25 -12.28 -8.83
C TYR A 80 -0.34 -13.28 -8.11
N VAL A 81 -0.34 -13.20 -6.77
CA VAL A 81 0.41 -14.10 -5.89
C VAL A 81 -0.54 -14.83 -4.95
N THR A 82 -0.30 -16.12 -4.76
CA THR A 82 -1.02 -16.92 -3.78
C THR A 82 -0.25 -16.95 -2.46
N ILE A 83 -0.89 -16.48 -1.38
CA ILE A 83 -0.37 -16.47 -0.01
C ILE A 83 -1.44 -17.12 0.88
N ASN A 84 -1.11 -18.22 1.55
CA ASN A 84 -2.04 -18.99 2.40
C ASN A 84 -3.39 -19.24 1.71
N ASP A 85 -3.34 -19.83 0.51
CA ASP A 85 -4.47 -20.13 -0.38
C ASP A 85 -5.32 -18.93 -0.80
N THR A 86 -4.86 -17.72 -0.52
CA THR A 86 -5.51 -16.47 -0.93
C THR A 86 -4.73 -15.85 -2.07
N GLU A 87 -5.41 -15.64 -3.20
CA GLU A 87 -4.83 -14.90 -4.33
C GLU A 87 -4.95 -13.39 -4.09
N VAL A 88 -3.83 -12.68 -4.20
CA VAL A 88 -3.77 -11.23 -4.09
C VAL A 88 -3.02 -10.61 -5.24
N GLN A 89 -3.48 -9.46 -5.69
CA GLN A 89 -2.83 -8.72 -6.76
C GLN A 89 -1.74 -7.79 -6.23
N LEU A 90 -0.55 -7.85 -6.83
CA LEU A 90 0.53 -6.92 -6.60
C LEU A 90 0.26 -5.59 -7.30
N ARG A 91 0.28 -4.49 -6.57
CA ARG A 91 0.03 -3.14 -7.09
C ARG A 91 1.18 -2.21 -6.75
N ARG A 92 1.40 -1.18 -7.56
CA ARG A 92 2.41 -0.15 -7.30
C ARG A 92 2.04 0.60 -6.02
N TYR A 93 2.97 0.70 -5.07
CA TYR A 93 2.70 1.35 -3.78
C TYR A 93 2.30 2.81 -3.98
N ASP A 94 3.03 3.55 -4.82
CA ASP A 94 2.78 4.97 -5.05
C ASP A 94 1.38 5.25 -5.61
N ASP A 95 0.85 4.36 -6.45
CA ASP A 95 -0.48 4.53 -7.04
C ASP A 95 -1.57 4.38 -5.96
N ILE A 96 -1.41 3.42 -5.07
CA ILE A 96 -2.31 3.20 -3.94
C ILE A 96 -2.19 4.34 -2.93
N ALA A 97 -0.98 4.72 -2.54
CA ALA A 97 -0.73 5.81 -1.60
C ALA A 97 -1.31 7.15 -2.13
N LYS A 98 -1.13 7.45 -3.43
CA LYS A 98 -1.74 8.63 -4.07
C LYS A 98 -3.26 8.54 -4.11
N LEU A 99 -3.82 7.37 -4.37
CA LEU A 99 -5.27 7.16 -4.37
C LEU A 99 -5.86 7.41 -2.97
N GLU A 100 -5.24 6.86 -1.93
CA GLU A 100 -5.65 7.03 -0.53
C GLU A 100 -5.52 8.48 -0.06
N TYR A 101 -4.42 9.14 -0.40
CA TYR A 101 -4.23 10.55 -0.11
C TYR A 101 -5.31 11.41 -0.79
N ARG A 102 -5.64 11.15 -2.07
CA ARG A 102 -6.74 11.84 -2.76
C ARG A 102 -8.09 11.60 -2.10
N LYS A 103 -8.38 10.38 -1.65
CA LYS A 103 -9.61 10.05 -0.90
C LYS A 103 -9.67 10.83 0.41
N TYR A 104 -8.57 10.90 1.15
CA TYR A 104 -8.46 11.68 2.39
C TYR A 104 -8.73 13.18 2.17
N ILE A 105 -8.11 13.79 1.15
CA ILE A 105 -8.34 15.20 0.82
C ILE A 105 -9.80 15.46 0.46
N ARG A 106 -10.43 14.58 -0.34
CA ARG A 106 -11.86 14.69 -0.70
C ARG A 106 -12.77 14.59 0.52
N ALA A 107 -12.53 13.62 1.41
CA ALA A 107 -13.34 13.44 2.61
C ALA A 107 -13.24 14.67 3.53
N ASN A 108 -12.04 15.23 3.70
CA ASN A 108 -11.87 16.46 4.47
C ASN A 108 -12.51 17.67 3.81
N GLY A 109 -12.40 17.83 2.48
CA GLY A 109 -13.08 18.89 1.75
C GLY A 109 -14.61 18.81 1.90
N LEU A 110 -15.17 17.60 1.86
CA LEU A 110 -16.59 17.37 2.11
C LEU A 110 -16.99 17.77 3.54
N ILE A 111 -16.20 17.39 4.53
CA ILE A 111 -16.45 17.74 5.94
C ILE A 111 -16.37 19.26 6.13
N GLU A 112 -15.40 19.94 5.51
CA GLU A 112 -15.30 21.40 5.53
C GLU A 112 -16.55 22.05 4.92
N MET A 113 -17.05 21.54 3.78
CA MET A 113 -18.28 22.05 3.15
C MET A 113 -19.53 21.85 4.01
N VAL A 114 -19.75 20.67 4.59
CA VAL A 114 -20.91 20.38 5.46
C VAL A 114 -20.90 21.26 6.71
N ASN A 115 -19.72 21.49 7.30
CA ASN A 115 -19.58 22.36 8.48
C ASN A 115 -19.68 23.87 8.15
N SER A 116 -19.73 24.24 6.87
CA SER A 116 -19.82 25.63 6.40
C SER A 116 -21.23 26.02 5.94
N ILE A 117 -22.19 25.10 5.99
CA ILE A 117 -23.60 25.40 5.74
C ILE A 117 -24.19 26.00 7.03
N PRO A 118 -24.69 27.25 7.00
CA PRO A 118 -25.21 27.96 8.18
C PRO A 118 -26.47 27.33 8.76
#